data_AF-A9YVL8-F1
#
_entry.id   AF-A9YVL8-F1
#
_cell.length_a   1.000
_cell.length_b   1.000
_cell.length_c   1.000
_cell.angle_alpha   90.00
_cell.angle_beta   90.00
_cell.angle_gamma   90.00
#
_symmetry.space_group_name_H-M   'P 1'
#
loop_
_entity.id
_entity.type
_entity.pdbx_description
1 polymer ?
#
loop_
_entity_poly.entity_id
_entity_poly.type
_entity_poly.pdbx_seq_one_letter_code
_entity_poly.pdbx_strand_id
1 'polypeptide(L)'
;HFYIVGCGYHVYKWDPNREGGRAASQNALGVDFTKQVPPFGVTMTPAMTNTITDKAGKRWSIMITPDKECVVNSGLSSTRGGKMASYMYAHDGIGRERLKNPRIFLGDQWLDTGWDQALALYAGLTKKILDNDGPNGVMFDCFDHGGAGGGFENTWGTGKLMFSAIQTPMVRIHNRPAYNSECHATRDVGVGELNNSYEDAQVADCIVATGCNPYETQTNYFLNHWVPNLNGGTVDKKKKWFPGETAAAAKVIIVDPRRSATVVIREQVAGKENVLHLDIEPGSDTALFNTLLTYVVDQGWHDKDFIAKYTKGFDEAMKTNRVSLEDGSKATGIPVAKLRQAAEWAYKPKASGHRPRTFHPYEKGFIWGND
;
A
#
# COMPACT_ATOMS: atom_id res chain seq x y z
N HIS A 1 2.26 -11.61 2.37
CA HIS A 1 2.36 -11.40 3.83
C HIS A 1 2.86 -9.99 4.08
N PHE A 2 2.12 -9.16 4.82
CA PHE A 2 2.34 -7.71 5.05
C PHE A 2 1.69 -6.79 3.99
N TYR A 3 2.40 -5.77 3.53
CA TYR A 3 1.85 -4.54 2.94
C TYR A 3 1.57 -4.65 1.43
N ILE A 4 0.86 -3.63 0.91
CA ILE A 4 0.25 -3.58 -0.45
C ILE A 4 1.20 -3.84 -1.61
N VAL A 5 2.50 -3.54 -1.47
CA VAL A 5 3.44 -3.56 -2.60
C VAL A 5 3.59 -4.95 -3.23
N GLY A 6 3.38 -6.03 -2.47
CA GLY A 6 3.38 -7.38 -3.05
C GLY A 6 4.72 -7.79 -3.66
N CYS A 7 5.84 -7.49 -2.96
CA CYS A 7 7.19 -7.82 -3.42
C CYS A 7 7.36 -9.33 -3.67
N GLY A 8 8.08 -9.69 -4.73
CA GLY A 8 8.41 -11.08 -5.08
C GLY A 8 9.53 -11.65 -4.22
N TYR A 9 9.38 -12.92 -3.84
CA TYR A 9 10.35 -13.68 -3.05
C TYR A 9 10.42 -15.13 -3.54
N HIS A 10 11.57 -15.75 -3.36
CA HIS A 10 11.75 -17.20 -3.49
C HIS A 10 11.82 -17.87 -2.12
N VAL A 11 11.31 -19.09 -2.03
CA VAL A 11 11.43 -19.95 -0.85
C VAL A 11 12.26 -21.17 -1.23
N TYR A 12 13.47 -21.25 -0.70
CA TYR A 12 14.32 -22.43 -0.79
C TYR A 12 14.03 -23.33 0.41
N LYS A 13 13.93 -24.64 0.17
CA LYS A 13 13.66 -25.64 1.20
C LYS A 13 14.54 -26.86 0.95
N TRP A 14 15.30 -27.30 1.96
CA TRP A 14 16.21 -28.45 1.82
C TRP A 14 16.40 -29.19 3.15
N ASP A 15 17.00 -30.39 3.05
CA ASP A 15 17.29 -31.22 4.21
C ASP A 15 18.28 -30.52 5.16
N PRO A 16 18.02 -30.41 6.48
CA PRO A 16 18.90 -29.69 7.40
C PRO A 16 20.33 -30.25 7.47
N ASN A 17 20.54 -31.51 7.12
CA ASN A 17 21.85 -32.16 7.10
C ASN A 17 22.61 -31.96 5.78
N ARG A 18 22.06 -31.14 4.87
CA ARG A 18 22.70 -30.77 3.60
C ARG A 18 22.91 -29.26 3.55
N GLU A 19 23.96 -28.86 2.87
CA GLU A 19 24.23 -27.45 2.56
C GLU A 19 24.80 -27.31 1.14
N GLY A 20 24.67 -26.11 0.57
CA GLY A 20 25.33 -25.75 -0.69
C GLY A 20 26.80 -25.37 -0.45
N GLY A 21 27.63 -25.52 -1.48
CA GLY A 21 29.02 -25.05 -1.44
C GLY A 21 29.15 -23.54 -1.65
N ARG A 22 30.33 -22.98 -1.34
CA ARG A 22 30.58 -21.54 -1.45
C ARG A 22 30.68 -21.04 -2.90
N ALA A 23 31.13 -21.87 -3.83
CA ALA A 23 31.23 -21.48 -5.24
C ALA A 23 29.83 -21.28 -5.85
N ALA A 24 29.69 -20.35 -6.78
CA ALA A 24 28.40 -19.99 -7.39
C ALA A 24 27.66 -21.20 -8.01
N SER A 25 28.39 -22.16 -8.58
CA SER A 25 27.83 -23.39 -9.16
C SER A 25 27.37 -24.43 -8.13
N GLN A 26 27.65 -24.21 -6.85
CA GLN A 26 27.39 -25.16 -5.76
C GLN A 26 26.28 -24.70 -4.81
N ASN A 27 25.68 -23.53 -5.04
CA ASN A 27 24.56 -23.04 -4.24
C ASN A 27 23.41 -22.53 -5.10
N ALA A 28 22.19 -22.59 -4.55
CA ALA A 28 20.98 -22.22 -5.27
C ALA A 28 20.82 -20.72 -5.53
N LEU A 29 21.61 -19.87 -4.86
CA LEU A 29 21.59 -18.42 -5.07
C LEU A 29 22.43 -17.99 -6.28
N GLY A 30 23.29 -18.88 -6.80
CA GLY A 30 24.21 -18.55 -7.88
C GLY A 30 25.24 -17.48 -7.51
N VAL A 31 25.55 -17.32 -6.21
CA VAL A 31 26.47 -16.29 -5.70
C VAL A 31 27.78 -16.92 -5.28
N ASP A 32 28.90 -16.29 -5.63
CA ASP A 32 30.24 -16.72 -5.21
C ASP A 32 30.59 -16.19 -3.82
N PHE A 33 30.51 -17.07 -2.82
CA PHE A 33 30.81 -16.79 -1.42
C PHE A 33 32.26 -17.14 -1.03
N THR A 34 33.15 -17.47 -1.97
CA THR A 34 34.59 -17.63 -1.66
C THR A 34 35.31 -16.29 -1.54
N LYS A 35 34.62 -15.19 -1.88
CA LYS A 35 35.09 -13.82 -1.79
C LYS A 35 34.00 -12.92 -1.23
N GLN A 36 34.39 -11.70 -0.83
CA GLN A 36 33.43 -10.70 -0.39
C GLN A 36 32.43 -10.36 -1.52
N VAL A 37 31.14 -10.46 -1.23
CA VAL A 37 30.08 -10.08 -2.17
C VAL A 37 30.00 -8.54 -2.22
N PRO A 38 29.96 -7.92 -3.42
CA PRO A 38 29.87 -6.47 -3.55
C PRO A 38 28.53 -5.92 -3.03
N PRO A 39 28.45 -4.61 -2.72
CA PRO A 39 27.19 -3.95 -2.36
C PRO A 39 26.09 -4.25 -3.39
N PHE A 40 24.86 -4.40 -2.91
CA PHE A 40 23.68 -4.76 -3.72
C PHE A 40 23.75 -6.13 -4.42
N GLY A 41 24.78 -6.94 -4.19
CA GLY A 41 24.92 -8.27 -4.80
C GLY A 41 23.94 -9.32 -4.27
N VAL A 42 23.53 -9.22 -3.00
CA VAL A 42 22.55 -10.14 -2.38
C VAL A 42 21.89 -9.48 -1.17
N THR A 43 20.63 -9.84 -0.91
CA THR A 43 19.92 -9.52 0.33
C THR A 43 19.66 -10.81 1.09
N MET A 44 20.48 -11.09 2.10
CA MET A 44 20.41 -12.30 2.91
C MET A 44 20.90 -12.02 4.32
N THR A 45 20.12 -12.41 5.33
CA THR A 45 20.47 -12.29 6.75
C THR A 45 19.97 -13.52 7.51
N PRO A 46 20.42 -13.77 8.75
CA PRO A 46 19.87 -14.86 9.57
C PRO A 46 18.34 -14.78 9.76
N ALA A 47 17.73 -13.59 9.73
CA ALA A 47 16.27 -13.46 9.83
C ALA A 47 15.51 -13.97 8.57
N MET A 48 16.25 -14.21 7.48
CA MET A 48 15.75 -14.77 6.23
C MET A 48 15.92 -16.29 6.15
N THR A 49 16.35 -16.95 7.23
CA THR A 49 16.39 -18.41 7.34
C THR A 49 15.60 -18.90 8.55
N ASN A 50 15.19 -20.16 8.52
CA ASN A 50 14.55 -20.85 9.65
C ASN A 50 14.67 -22.37 9.48
N THR A 51 14.38 -23.14 10.53
CA THR A 51 14.15 -24.59 10.44
C THR A 51 12.71 -24.90 10.82
N ILE A 52 11.95 -25.49 9.90
CA ILE A 52 10.54 -25.85 10.12
C ILE A 52 10.40 -27.36 10.23
N THR A 53 9.33 -27.81 10.89
CA THR A 53 8.95 -29.23 10.95
C THR A 53 7.65 -29.41 10.20
N ASP A 54 7.61 -30.34 9.23
CA ASP A 54 6.39 -30.65 8.49
C ASP A 54 5.45 -31.58 9.27
N LYS A 55 4.29 -31.87 8.68
CA LYS A 55 3.26 -32.73 9.30
C LYS A 55 3.75 -34.17 9.57
N ALA A 56 4.73 -34.66 8.82
CA ALA A 56 5.31 -35.99 9.02
C ALA A 56 6.42 -36.00 10.08
N GLY A 57 6.70 -34.86 10.72
CA GLY A 57 7.77 -34.71 11.70
C GLY A 57 9.15 -34.48 11.08
N LYS A 58 9.26 -34.36 9.74
CA LYS A 58 10.54 -34.11 9.10
C LYS A 58 10.92 -32.63 9.23
N ARG A 59 12.16 -32.39 9.65
CA ARG A 59 12.76 -31.06 9.72
C ARG A 59 13.25 -30.61 8.34
N TRP A 60 13.12 -29.32 8.07
CA TRP A 60 13.55 -28.67 6.83
C TRP A 60 14.19 -27.33 7.13
N SER A 61 15.36 -27.09 6.54
CA SER A 61 15.92 -25.74 6.47
C SER A 61 15.17 -24.97 5.39
N ILE A 62 14.80 -23.72 5.69
CA ILE A 62 14.21 -22.80 4.73
C ILE A 62 14.99 -21.50 4.65
N MET A 63 14.99 -20.90 3.47
CA MET A 63 15.49 -19.55 3.22
C MET A 63 14.50 -18.80 2.35
N ILE A 64 14.14 -17.58 2.75
CA ILE A 64 13.19 -16.73 2.02
C ILE A 64 13.90 -15.43 1.65
N THR A 65 14.23 -15.28 0.37
CA THR A 65 14.99 -14.12 -0.15
C THR A 65 14.22 -13.42 -1.27
N PRO A 66 14.41 -12.10 -1.44
CA PRO A 66 13.69 -11.35 -2.47
C PRO A 66 14.12 -11.81 -3.87
N ASP A 67 13.16 -11.83 -4.79
CA ASP A 67 13.41 -12.15 -6.19
C ASP A 67 13.97 -10.91 -6.93
N LYS A 68 15.12 -11.10 -7.60
CA LYS A 68 15.80 -10.05 -8.38
C LYS A 68 15.08 -9.74 -9.69
N GLU A 69 14.38 -10.71 -10.26
CA GLU A 69 13.69 -10.57 -11.55
C GLU A 69 12.27 -10.01 -11.40
N CYS A 70 11.76 -9.94 -10.16
CA CYS A 70 10.45 -9.38 -9.90
C CYS A 70 10.46 -7.85 -10.11
N VAL A 71 9.77 -7.39 -11.15
CA VAL A 71 9.69 -5.95 -11.53
C VAL A 71 9.13 -5.03 -10.45
N VAL A 72 8.44 -5.58 -9.45
CA VAL A 72 7.86 -4.85 -8.32
C VAL A 72 8.94 -4.35 -7.36
N ASN A 73 9.95 -5.17 -7.07
CA ASN A 73 10.94 -4.88 -6.03
C ASN A 73 12.38 -4.99 -6.51
N SER A 74 12.66 -5.58 -7.67
CA SER A 74 14.00 -5.70 -8.25
C SER A 74 15.04 -6.24 -7.25
N GLY A 75 14.66 -7.25 -6.46
CA GLY A 75 15.53 -7.82 -5.41
C GLY A 75 15.57 -7.06 -4.08
N LEU A 76 14.82 -5.96 -3.93
CA LEU A 76 14.67 -5.27 -2.64
C LEU A 76 13.81 -6.08 -1.66
N SER A 77 14.16 -6.01 -0.38
CA SER A 77 13.36 -6.54 0.72
C SER A 77 13.22 -5.49 1.81
N SER A 78 11.98 -5.16 2.19
CA SER A 78 11.77 -4.31 3.37
C SER A 78 12.10 -5.07 4.67
N THR A 79 12.24 -4.35 5.79
CA THR A 79 12.48 -4.95 7.11
C THR A 79 11.34 -5.87 7.57
N ARG A 80 10.13 -5.71 7.01
CA ARG A 80 8.98 -6.58 7.28
C ARG A 80 9.10 -7.88 6.48
N GLY A 81 9.20 -7.76 5.15
CA GLY A 81 9.35 -8.90 4.24
C GLY A 81 10.60 -9.75 4.54
N GLY A 82 11.69 -9.10 4.93
CA GLY A 82 12.95 -9.77 5.26
C GLY A 82 12.95 -10.62 6.53
N LYS A 83 11.85 -10.64 7.29
CA LYS A 83 11.66 -11.50 8.47
C LYS A 83 10.69 -12.65 8.23
N MET A 84 10.21 -12.84 6.99
CA MET A 84 9.21 -13.87 6.71
C MET A 84 9.65 -15.27 7.14
N ALA A 85 10.93 -15.62 6.94
CA ALA A 85 11.43 -16.93 7.35
C ALA A 85 11.32 -17.11 8.87
N SER A 86 11.77 -16.12 9.66
CA SER A 86 11.63 -16.15 11.13
C SER A 86 10.19 -16.23 11.61
N TYR A 87 9.22 -15.69 10.87
CA TYR A 87 7.79 -15.77 11.23
C TYR A 87 7.12 -17.08 10.83
N MET A 88 7.77 -17.92 10.01
CA MET A 88 7.25 -19.26 9.75
C MET A 88 7.24 -20.07 11.05
N TYR A 89 6.21 -20.90 11.20
CA TYR A 89 6.04 -21.69 12.42
C TYR A 89 7.21 -22.65 12.61
N ALA A 90 7.85 -22.52 13.78
CA ALA A 90 8.80 -23.46 14.33
C ALA A 90 8.47 -23.59 15.83
N HIS A 91 8.57 -24.81 16.37
CA HIS A 91 8.16 -25.11 17.75
C HIS A 91 8.95 -24.32 18.81
N ASP A 92 10.18 -23.97 18.47
CA ASP A 92 11.19 -23.25 19.25
C ASP A 92 11.44 -21.83 18.70
N GLY A 93 10.69 -21.41 17.68
CA GLY A 93 10.83 -20.10 17.05
C GLY A 93 9.96 -19.02 17.66
N ILE A 94 10.01 -17.82 17.08
CA ILE A 94 9.15 -16.69 17.49
C ILE A 94 7.67 -16.89 17.17
N GLY A 95 7.36 -17.83 16.26
CA GLY A 95 5.99 -18.24 15.96
C GLY A 95 5.43 -19.35 16.86
N ARG A 96 6.12 -19.74 17.94
CA ARG A 96 5.72 -20.89 18.80
C ARG A 96 4.33 -20.79 19.41
N GLU A 97 3.85 -19.55 19.63
CA GLU A 97 2.55 -19.22 20.24
C GLU A 97 1.38 -19.30 19.25
N ARG A 98 1.62 -19.69 17.98
CA ARG A 98 0.53 -19.89 17.02
C ARG A 98 -0.50 -20.88 17.56
N LEU A 99 -1.78 -20.56 17.36
CA LEU A 99 -2.89 -21.47 17.63
C LEU A 99 -2.73 -22.76 16.82
N LYS A 100 -2.74 -23.91 17.51
CA LYS A 100 -2.57 -25.26 16.94
C LYS A 100 -3.85 -26.07 17.01
N ASN A 101 -4.63 -25.85 18.06
CA ASN A 101 -5.90 -26.52 18.34
C ASN A 101 -6.99 -25.46 18.54
N PRO A 102 -8.26 -25.80 18.27
CA PRO A 102 -9.39 -25.04 18.79
C PRO A 102 -9.25 -24.83 20.30
N ARG A 103 -9.59 -23.63 20.76
CA ARG A 103 -9.57 -23.24 22.17
C ARG A 103 -10.98 -22.89 22.60
N ILE A 104 -11.40 -23.37 23.77
CA ILE A 104 -12.68 -23.03 24.38
C ILE A 104 -12.43 -22.41 25.75
N PHE A 105 -13.20 -21.36 26.07
CA PHE A 105 -13.20 -20.77 27.40
C PHE A 105 -14.37 -21.36 28.21
N LEU A 106 -14.07 -22.11 29.27
CA LEU A 106 -15.05 -22.78 30.12
C LEU A 106 -14.85 -22.36 31.57
N GLY A 107 -15.85 -21.69 32.14
CA GLY A 107 -15.78 -21.13 33.49
C GLY A 107 -14.76 -20.01 33.56
N ASP A 108 -13.58 -20.30 34.10
CA ASP A 108 -12.50 -19.36 34.38
C ASP A 108 -11.20 -19.66 33.60
N GLN A 109 -11.20 -20.65 32.68
CA GLN A 109 -9.98 -21.12 32.02
C GLN A 109 -10.13 -21.41 30.53
N TRP A 110 -9.00 -21.30 29.81
CA TRP A 110 -8.87 -21.69 28.41
C TRP A 110 -8.37 -23.13 28.27
N LEU A 111 -9.13 -23.95 27.56
CA LEU A 111 -8.84 -25.36 27.32
C LEU A 111 -8.71 -25.65 25.83
N ASP A 112 -7.89 -26.64 25.48
CA ASP A 112 -7.88 -27.22 24.12
C ASP A 112 -9.12 -28.09 23.93
N THR A 113 -9.67 -28.10 22.72
CA THR A 113 -10.79 -28.97 22.34
C THR A 113 -10.61 -29.50 20.91
N GLY A 114 -11.37 -30.53 20.55
CA GLY A 114 -11.39 -31.09 19.20
C GLY A 114 -12.22 -30.24 18.23
N TRP A 115 -11.95 -30.39 16.92
CA TRP A 115 -12.68 -29.67 15.87
C TRP A 115 -14.18 -29.97 15.89
N ASP A 116 -14.57 -31.23 16.06
CA ASP A 116 -16.00 -31.62 16.07
C ASP A 116 -16.76 -30.94 17.22
N GLN A 117 -16.17 -30.88 18.41
CA GLN A 117 -16.78 -30.23 19.57
C GLN A 117 -16.84 -28.70 19.39
N ALA A 118 -15.76 -28.08 18.90
CA ALA A 118 -15.74 -26.64 18.63
C ALA A 118 -16.79 -26.24 17.59
N LEU A 119 -16.89 -27.00 16.50
CA LEU A 119 -17.85 -26.74 15.43
C LEU A 119 -19.29 -27.04 15.85
N ALA A 120 -19.53 -28.13 16.61
CA ALA A 120 -20.86 -28.42 17.13
C ALA A 120 -21.38 -27.31 18.04
N LEU A 121 -20.52 -26.76 18.90
CA LEU A 121 -20.86 -25.62 19.76
C LEU A 121 -21.14 -24.36 18.93
N TYR A 122 -20.22 -23.99 18.03
CA TYR A 122 -20.35 -22.78 17.21
C TYR A 122 -21.58 -22.84 16.29
N ALA A 123 -21.74 -23.94 15.54
CA ALA A 123 -22.86 -24.12 14.63
C ALA A 123 -24.19 -24.29 15.38
N GLY A 124 -24.20 -24.98 16.52
CA GLY A 124 -25.38 -25.15 17.36
C GLY A 124 -25.91 -23.81 17.91
N LEU A 125 -25.01 -22.97 18.44
CA LEU A 125 -25.38 -21.62 18.90
C LEU A 125 -25.82 -20.73 17.74
N THR A 126 -25.08 -20.74 16.62
CA THR A 126 -25.44 -19.97 15.42
C THR A 126 -26.82 -20.38 14.92
N LYS A 127 -27.10 -21.68 14.79
CA LYS A 127 -28.42 -22.18 14.38
C LYS A 127 -29.51 -21.76 15.36
N LYS A 128 -29.26 -21.87 16.68
CA LYS A 128 -30.22 -21.46 17.70
C LYS A 128 -30.57 -19.97 17.59
N ILE A 129 -29.59 -19.10 17.33
CA ILE A 129 -29.82 -17.67 17.10
C ILE A 129 -30.62 -17.48 15.81
N LEU A 130 -30.25 -18.14 14.72
CA LEU A 130 -30.97 -18.04 13.44
C LEU A 130 -32.43 -18.50 13.56
N ASP A 131 -32.70 -19.59 14.27
CA ASP A 131 -34.05 -20.14 14.46
C ASP A 131 -34.95 -19.20 15.30
N ASN A 132 -34.39 -18.46 16.26
CA ASN A 132 -35.17 -17.64 17.21
C ASN A 132 -35.19 -16.14 16.87
N ASP A 133 -34.05 -15.58 16.47
CA ASP A 133 -33.82 -14.13 16.31
C ASP A 133 -33.52 -13.72 14.86
N GLY A 134 -33.27 -14.69 13.98
CA GLY A 134 -32.89 -14.48 12.59
C GLY A 134 -31.43 -14.02 12.41
N PRO A 135 -31.02 -13.71 11.15
CA PRO A 135 -29.62 -13.40 10.82
C PRO A 135 -29.02 -12.20 11.57
N ASN A 136 -29.85 -11.24 11.99
CA ASN A 136 -29.40 -10.05 12.70
C ASN A 136 -28.79 -10.34 14.09
N GLY A 137 -29.01 -11.55 14.65
CA GLY A 137 -28.39 -11.97 15.90
C GLY A 137 -26.94 -12.44 15.75
N VAL A 138 -26.45 -12.65 14.52
CA VAL A 138 -25.11 -13.22 14.26
C VAL A 138 -24.18 -12.13 13.72
N MET A 139 -23.15 -11.76 14.47
CA MET A 139 -22.24 -10.66 14.13
C MET A 139 -20.86 -11.15 13.71
N PHE A 140 -20.24 -10.45 12.74
CA PHE A 140 -18.88 -10.73 12.29
C PHE A 140 -18.02 -9.46 12.20
N ASP A 141 -16.76 -9.60 12.60
CA ASP A 141 -15.67 -8.71 12.21
C ASP A 141 -14.68 -9.55 11.38
N CYS A 142 -14.59 -9.26 10.09
CA CYS A 142 -13.86 -10.09 9.13
C CYS A 142 -12.89 -9.27 8.28
N PHE A 143 -11.81 -9.90 7.83
CA PHE A 143 -10.93 -9.33 6.83
C PHE A 143 -11.63 -9.25 5.47
N ASP A 144 -11.30 -8.21 4.69
CA ASP A 144 -11.68 -8.04 3.28
C ASP A 144 -10.46 -7.84 2.38
N HIS A 145 -9.26 -7.93 2.95
CA HIS A 145 -8.00 -7.62 2.29
C HIS A 145 -7.34 -8.84 1.62
N GLY A 146 -6.24 -8.60 0.88
CA GLY A 146 -5.38 -9.64 0.29
C GLY A 146 -4.30 -10.18 1.24
N GLY A 147 -3.36 -10.99 0.72
CA GLY A 147 -2.16 -11.38 1.48
C GLY A 147 -2.41 -12.35 2.64
N ALA A 148 -1.59 -12.26 3.71
CA ALA A 148 -1.74 -13.15 4.87
C ALA A 148 -3.00 -12.80 5.64
N GLY A 149 -3.82 -13.79 6.01
CA GLY A 149 -5.08 -13.54 6.71
C GLY A 149 -6.16 -12.95 5.80
N GLY A 150 -6.00 -13.05 4.48
CA GLY A 150 -6.95 -12.59 3.47
C GLY A 150 -6.73 -13.33 2.15
N GLY A 151 -6.98 -12.67 1.02
CA GLY A 151 -6.82 -13.25 -0.32
C GLY A 151 -8.11 -13.85 -0.88
N PHE A 152 -8.13 -14.10 -2.19
CA PHE A 152 -9.36 -14.44 -2.93
C PHE A 152 -10.07 -15.68 -2.38
N GLU A 153 -9.31 -16.71 -2.02
CA GLU A 153 -9.84 -17.97 -1.50
C GLU A 153 -10.54 -17.75 -0.16
N ASN A 154 -9.89 -16.97 0.73
CA ASN A 154 -10.37 -16.73 2.07
C ASN A 154 -11.55 -15.76 2.09
N THR A 155 -11.49 -14.66 1.33
CA THR A 155 -12.60 -13.70 1.25
C THR A 155 -13.82 -14.29 0.56
N TRP A 156 -13.63 -15.17 -0.43
CA TRP A 156 -14.71 -15.95 -1.01
C TRP A 156 -15.33 -16.89 0.02
N GLY A 157 -14.52 -17.66 0.74
CA GLY A 157 -14.99 -18.62 1.74
C GLY A 157 -15.80 -17.95 2.86
N THR A 158 -15.24 -16.92 3.48
CA THR A 158 -15.93 -16.18 4.56
C THR A 158 -17.13 -15.40 4.02
N GLY A 159 -17.00 -14.72 2.89
CA GLY A 159 -18.09 -13.97 2.26
C GLY A 159 -19.27 -14.87 1.89
N LYS A 160 -19.01 -16.04 1.30
CA LYS A 160 -20.07 -17.02 0.97
C LYS A 160 -20.77 -17.54 2.22
N LEU A 161 -20.03 -17.81 3.30
CA LEU A 161 -20.62 -18.21 4.58
C LEU A 161 -21.51 -17.10 5.14
N MET A 162 -20.99 -15.87 5.28
CA MET A 162 -21.70 -14.76 5.93
C MET A 162 -22.90 -14.27 5.10
N PHE A 163 -22.71 -14.07 3.79
CA PHE A 163 -23.70 -13.38 2.95
C PHE A 163 -24.62 -14.31 2.17
N SER A 164 -24.18 -15.52 1.81
CA SER A 164 -25.03 -16.45 1.05
C SER A 164 -25.72 -17.47 1.95
N ALA A 165 -25.01 -18.03 2.93
CA ALA A 165 -25.55 -19.06 3.81
C ALA A 165 -26.22 -18.49 5.06
N ILE A 166 -25.51 -17.72 5.89
CA ILE A 166 -26.04 -17.12 7.13
C ILE A 166 -26.96 -15.93 6.80
N GLN A 167 -26.63 -15.18 5.74
CA GLN A 167 -27.35 -13.98 5.29
C GLN A 167 -27.46 -12.88 6.37
N THR A 168 -26.45 -12.78 7.23
CA THR A 168 -26.42 -11.72 8.25
C THR A 168 -25.96 -10.39 7.64
N PRO A 169 -26.66 -9.28 7.90
CA PRO A 169 -26.18 -7.95 7.56
C PRO A 169 -25.23 -7.38 8.64
N MET A 170 -25.07 -8.06 9.78
CA MET A 170 -24.33 -7.56 10.94
C MET A 170 -22.83 -7.83 10.81
N VAL A 171 -22.25 -7.33 9.73
CA VAL A 171 -20.85 -7.54 9.37
C VAL A 171 -20.13 -6.21 9.35
N ARG A 172 -18.96 -6.15 9.99
CA ARG A 172 -17.99 -5.07 9.83
C ARG A 172 -16.72 -5.62 9.20
N ILE A 173 -15.82 -4.70 8.85
CA ILE A 173 -14.55 -5.03 8.24
C ILE A 173 -13.43 -4.75 9.25
N HIS A 174 -12.34 -5.50 9.14
CA HIS A 174 -11.20 -5.46 10.06
C HIS A 174 -10.69 -4.06 10.44
N ASN A 175 -10.79 -3.08 9.54
CA ASN A 175 -10.26 -1.73 9.74
C ASN A 175 -11.34 -0.64 9.82
N ARG A 176 -12.63 -0.97 9.67
CA ARG A 176 -13.73 0.00 9.66
C ARG A 176 -15.03 -0.60 10.20
N PRO A 177 -15.79 0.15 11.00
CA PRO A 177 -16.84 -0.42 11.87
C PRO A 177 -18.14 -0.81 11.17
N ALA A 178 -18.17 -0.84 9.83
CA ALA A 178 -19.33 -1.21 9.02
C ALA A 178 -18.90 -1.94 7.74
N TYR A 179 -19.84 -2.53 7.02
CA TYR A 179 -19.63 -3.11 5.70
C TYR A 179 -19.69 -2.03 4.60
N ASN A 180 -18.63 -1.23 4.49
CA ASN A 180 -18.54 -0.08 3.59
C ASN A 180 -17.21 -0.07 2.80
N SER A 181 -17.03 0.95 1.96
CA SER A 181 -15.83 1.17 1.15
C SER A 181 -15.00 2.33 1.72
N GLU A 182 -13.67 2.19 1.67
CA GLU A 182 -12.72 3.31 1.86
C GLU A 182 -12.80 4.35 0.73
N CYS A 183 -13.41 3.99 -0.38
CA CYS A 183 -13.28 4.68 -1.65
C CYS A 183 -14.64 4.97 -2.28
N HIS A 184 -15.67 5.26 -1.49
CA HIS A 184 -17.02 5.56 -2.01
C HIS A 184 -16.98 6.67 -3.05
N ALA A 185 -16.44 7.84 -2.70
CA ALA A 185 -16.43 9.01 -3.58
C ALA A 185 -15.76 8.73 -4.94
N THR A 186 -14.53 8.20 -4.95
CA THR A 186 -13.81 7.92 -6.21
C THR A 186 -14.52 6.86 -7.07
N ARG A 187 -15.13 5.84 -6.45
CA ARG A 187 -15.89 4.81 -7.17
C ARG A 187 -17.21 5.35 -7.73
N ASP A 188 -17.92 6.18 -6.97
CA ASP A 188 -19.19 6.80 -7.40
C ASP A 188 -18.98 7.77 -8.57
N VAL A 189 -17.82 8.43 -8.65
CA VAL A 189 -17.44 9.23 -9.83
C VAL A 189 -16.82 8.41 -10.97
N GLY A 190 -16.81 7.07 -10.85
CA GLY A 190 -16.40 6.15 -11.92
C GLY A 190 -14.89 5.86 -12.02
N VAL A 191 -14.11 6.24 -11.00
CA VAL A 191 -12.65 6.05 -10.96
C VAL A 191 -12.28 5.07 -9.84
N GLY A 192 -12.07 3.80 -10.19
CA GLY A 192 -11.53 2.82 -9.23
C GLY A 192 -10.18 3.26 -8.68
N GLU A 193 -9.93 3.06 -7.38
CA GLU A 193 -8.80 3.67 -6.66
C GLU A 193 -7.40 3.15 -7.08
N LEU A 194 -7.32 1.95 -7.68
CA LEU A 194 -6.09 1.35 -8.21
C LEU A 194 -6.10 1.37 -9.75
N ASN A 195 -6.08 2.57 -10.33
CA ASN A 195 -6.28 2.81 -11.77
C ASN A 195 -4.99 3.00 -12.59
N ASN A 196 -3.81 2.83 -11.99
CA ASN A 196 -2.53 3.01 -12.64
C ASN A 196 -1.56 1.84 -12.37
N SER A 197 -0.34 1.97 -12.90
CA SER A 197 0.76 1.05 -12.66
C SER A 197 1.84 1.68 -11.78
N TYR A 198 2.74 0.86 -11.22
CA TYR A 198 3.93 1.39 -10.52
C TYR A 198 4.91 2.10 -11.47
N GLU A 199 4.81 1.84 -12.77
CA GLU A 199 5.61 2.49 -13.79
C GLU A 199 5.21 3.96 -13.98
N ASP A 200 3.96 4.32 -13.70
CA ASP A 200 3.49 5.70 -13.77
C ASP A 200 4.22 6.61 -12.77
N ALA A 201 4.57 6.10 -11.59
CA ALA A 201 5.41 6.83 -10.64
C ALA A 201 6.84 7.07 -11.16
N GLN A 202 7.32 6.27 -12.12
CA GLN A 202 8.61 6.47 -12.77
C GLN A 202 8.57 7.56 -13.85
N VAL A 203 7.40 7.82 -14.44
CA VAL A 203 7.26 8.74 -15.59
C VAL A 203 6.49 10.02 -15.28
N ALA A 204 5.98 10.18 -14.05
CA ALA A 204 5.37 11.43 -13.60
C ALA A 204 6.35 12.61 -13.61
N ASP A 205 5.88 13.79 -14.01
CA ASP A 205 6.58 15.08 -13.86
C ASP A 205 6.45 15.61 -12.42
N CYS A 206 5.31 15.36 -11.78
CA CYS A 206 5.07 15.70 -10.38
C CYS A 206 4.35 14.56 -9.65
N ILE A 207 4.69 14.35 -8.38
CA ILE A 207 3.99 13.41 -7.49
C ILE A 207 3.34 14.22 -6.36
N VAL A 208 2.02 14.19 -6.24
CA VAL A 208 1.25 14.83 -5.16
C VAL A 208 0.84 13.76 -4.15
N ALA A 209 1.66 13.59 -3.12
CA ALA A 209 1.54 12.51 -2.16
C ALA A 209 0.76 12.96 -0.91
N THR A 210 -0.47 12.46 -0.77
CA THR A 210 -1.44 12.97 0.22
C THR A 210 -1.73 11.97 1.32
N GLY A 211 -1.58 12.37 2.59
CA GLY A 211 -1.89 11.52 3.73
C GLY A 211 -1.12 10.18 3.72
N CYS A 212 0.08 10.15 3.14
CA CYS A 212 0.84 8.92 2.93
C CYS A 212 2.31 9.07 3.33
N ASN A 213 2.86 8.00 3.92
CA ASN A 213 4.25 7.93 4.40
C ASN A 213 4.99 6.77 3.73
N PRO A 214 5.22 6.81 2.40
CA PRO A 214 5.51 5.62 1.60
C PRO A 214 6.88 5.00 1.81
N TYR A 215 7.87 5.71 2.36
CA TYR A 215 9.11 5.04 2.79
C TYR A 215 8.82 3.98 3.86
N GLU A 216 7.97 4.31 4.84
CA GLU A 216 7.66 3.42 5.95
C GLU A 216 6.54 2.43 5.59
N THR A 217 5.55 2.85 4.81
CA THR A 217 4.29 2.11 4.61
C THR A 217 4.17 1.43 3.24
N GLN A 218 4.86 1.90 2.20
CA GLN A 218 4.93 1.30 0.86
C GLN A 218 6.39 1.18 0.37
N THR A 219 7.28 0.80 1.29
CA THR A 219 8.75 0.94 1.20
C THR A 219 9.32 0.64 -0.19
N ASN A 220 9.09 -0.54 -0.75
CA ASN A 220 9.73 -0.92 -2.00
C ASN A 220 9.09 -0.28 -3.23
N TYR A 221 7.82 0.14 -3.17
CA TYR A 221 7.24 0.96 -4.26
C TYR A 221 7.95 2.32 -4.31
N PHE A 222 8.10 2.95 -3.15
CA PHE A 222 8.85 4.20 -3.01
C PHE A 222 10.31 4.06 -3.47
N LEU A 223 11.04 3.07 -2.95
CA LEU A 223 12.47 2.90 -3.23
C LEU A 223 12.75 2.44 -4.68
N ASN A 224 11.92 1.58 -5.26
CA ASN A 224 12.17 1.01 -6.59
C ASN A 224 11.56 1.82 -7.74
N HIS A 225 10.54 2.66 -7.48
CA HIS A 225 9.84 3.38 -8.54
C HIS A 225 9.84 4.90 -8.36
N TRP A 226 9.70 5.41 -7.14
CA TRP A 226 9.63 6.87 -6.92
C TRP A 226 11.03 7.46 -6.87
N VAL A 227 11.92 6.87 -6.08
CA VAL A 227 13.31 7.33 -5.92
C VAL A 227 14.05 7.44 -7.27
N PRO A 228 13.96 6.47 -8.21
CA PRO A 228 14.56 6.60 -9.54
C PRO A 228 13.99 7.76 -10.36
N ASN A 229 12.76 8.20 -10.12
CA ASN A 229 12.21 9.37 -10.79
C ASN A 229 12.71 10.67 -10.14
N LEU A 230 12.72 10.70 -8.80
CA LEU A 230 13.14 11.86 -8.01
C LEU A 230 14.62 12.19 -8.21
N ASN A 231 15.49 11.19 -8.40
CA ASN A 231 16.92 11.41 -8.66
C ASN A 231 17.26 11.55 -10.16
N GLY A 232 16.27 11.53 -11.05
CA GLY A 232 16.45 11.67 -12.50
C GLY A 232 16.82 10.38 -13.25
N GLY A 233 16.95 9.24 -12.57
CA GLY A 233 17.26 7.94 -13.18
C GLY A 233 16.25 7.44 -14.24
N THR A 234 15.05 8.02 -14.31
CA THR A 234 14.02 7.66 -15.30
C THR A 234 13.79 8.70 -16.39
N VAL A 235 14.61 9.76 -16.46
CA VAL A 235 14.44 10.85 -17.45
C VAL A 235 14.50 10.33 -18.89
N ASP A 236 15.42 9.42 -19.20
CA ASP A 236 15.54 8.88 -20.55
C ASP A 236 14.36 7.99 -20.93
N LYS A 237 13.74 7.33 -19.95
CA LYS A 237 12.46 6.61 -20.15
C LYS A 237 11.35 7.57 -20.55
N LYS A 238 11.22 8.72 -19.86
CA LYS A 238 10.25 9.76 -20.22
C LYS A 238 10.48 10.28 -21.63
N LYS A 239 11.72 10.61 -22.00
CA LYS A 239 12.07 11.07 -23.37
C LYS A 239 11.72 10.05 -24.44
N LYS A 240 11.96 8.76 -24.15
CA LYS A 240 11.65 7.66 -25.07
C LYS A 240 10.14 7.48 -25.25
N TRP A 241 9.37 7.56 -24.17
CA TRP A 241 7.92 7.35 -24.20
C TRP A 241 7.15 8.54 -24.76
N PHE A 242 7.65 9.75 -24.50
CA PHE A 242 6.98 11.00 -24.83
C PHE A 242 7.91 11.90 -25.66
N PRO A 243 8.21 11.52 -26.91
CA PRO A 243 9.07 12.32 -27.78
C PRO A 243 8.45 13.71 -28.00
N GLY A 244 9.26 14.76 -27.87
CA GLY A 244 8.82 16.16 -28.00
C GLY A 244 8.32 16.79 -26.69
N GLU A 245 8.12 16.01 -25.63
CA GLU A 245 7.86 16.54 -24.29
C GLU A 245 9.18 16.88 -23.58
N THR A 246 9.21 18.01 -22.88
CA THR A 246 10.28 18.32 -21.92
C THR A 246 10.24 17.30 -20.77
N ALA A 247 11.37 16.68 -20.48
CA ALA A 247 11.52 15.67 -19.43
C ALA A 247 12.61 16.08 -18.43
N ALA A 248 12.28 15.99 -17.14
CA ALA A 248 13.19 16.25 -16.02
C ALA A 248 12.93 15.26 -14.87
N ALA A 249 13.78 15.29 -13.84
CA ALA A 249 13.50 14.60 -12.58
C ALA A 249 12.16 15.09 -12.00
N ALA A 250 11.43 14.20 -11.35
CA ALA A 250 10.13 14.57 -10.79
C ALA A 250 10.27 15.53 -9.60
N LYS A 251 9.33 16.47 -9.51
CA LYS A 251 9.08 17.20 -8.28
C LYS A 251 8.09 16.45 -7.41
N VAL A 252 8.13 16.67 -6.10
CA VAL A 252 7.19 16.04 -5.16
C VAL A 252 6.54 17.06 -4.24
N ILE A 253 5.22 17.01 -4.19
CA ILE A 253 4.38 17.73 -3.25
C ILE A 253 3.92 16.72 -2.20
N ILE A 254 3.98 17.10 -0.93
CA ILE A 254 3.63 16.24 0.19
C ILE A 254 2.54 16.94 0.99
N VAL A 255 1.35 16.35 1.06
CA VAL A 255 0.26 16.85 1.91
C VAL A 255 0.21 15.96 3.14
N ASP A 256 0.79 16.43 4.23
CA ASP A 256 0.85 15.72 5.52
C ASP A 256 1.09 16.76 6.62
N PRO A 257 0.25 16.86 7.67
CA PRO A 257 0.51 17.78 8.79
C PRO A 257 1.84 17.49 9.48
N ARG A 258 2.35 16.25 9.40
CA ARG A 258 3.57 15.81 10.06
C ARG A 258 4.75 15.73 9.09
N ARG A 259 5.89 16.27 9.52
CA ARG A 259 7.16 16.04 8.84
C ARG A 259 7.71 14.63 9.14
N SER A 260 7.47 13.68 8.24
CA SER A 260 7.89 12.28 8.38
C SER A 260 9.31 11.99 7.86
N ALA A 261 9.82 10.78 8.11
CA ALA A 261 11.06 10.30 7.52
C ALA A 261 11.02 10.29 5.98
N THR A 262 9.84 10.04 5.39
CA THR A 262 9.66 10.13 3.94
C THR A 262 9.98 11.54 3.42
N VAL A 263 9.59 12.60 4.13
CA VAL A 263 9.89 13.98 3.72
C VAL A 263 11.40 14.21 3.67
N VAL A 264 12.12 13.79 4.71
CA VAL A 264 13.58 13.94 4.80
C VAL A 264 14.29 13.19 3.67
N ILE A 265 13.87 11.95 3.39
CA ILE A 265 14.46 11.15 2.31
C ILE A 265 14.19 11.78 0.94
N ARG A 266 12.99 12.31 0.72
CA ARG A 266 12.67 13.03 -0.53
C ARG A 266 13.57 14.23 -0.73
N GLU A 267 13.81 15.03 0.30
CA GLU A 267 14.72 16.19 0.21
C GLU A 267 16.17 15.77 -0.08
N GLN A 268 16.62 14.66 0.50
CA GLN A 268 17.96 14.12 0.24
C GLN A 268 18.11 13.59 -1.19
N VAL A 269 17.08 12.94 -1.72
CA VAL A 269 17.11 12.30 -3.05
C VAL A 269 16.86 13.29 -4.18
N ALA A 270 15.86 14.17 -4.03
CA ALA A 270 15.41 15.09 -5.06
C ALA A 270 16.06 16.48 -4.99
N GLY A 271 16.68 16.84 -3.86
CA GLY A 271 17.02 18.23 -3.54
C GLY A 271 15.83 18.97 -2.91
N LYS A 272 16.09 19.84 -1.93
CA LYS A 272 15.05 20.56 -1.17
C LYS A 272 14.18 21.45 -2.07
N GLU A 273 14.76 21.99 -3.13
CA GLU A 273 14.09 22.83 -4.13
C GLU A 273 13.07 22.07 -4.98
N ASN A 274 13.12 20.74 -5.00
CA ASN A 274 12.17 19.87 -5.72
C ASN A 274 11.17 19.17 -4.79
N VAL A 275 11.17 19.54 -3.50
CA VAL A 275 10.24 19.01 -2.48
C VAL A 275 9.43 20.15 -1.88
N LEU A 276 8.11 20.05 -2.01
CA LEU A 276 7.18 20.98 -1.39
C LEU A 276 6.34 20.24 -0.35
N HIS A 277 6.73 20.37 0.92
CA HIS A 277 5.93 19.88 2.04
C HIS A 277 4.85 20.92 2.39
N LEU A 278 3.59 20.54 2.16
CA LEU A 278 2.40 21.23 2.62
C LEU A 278 2.00 20.62 3.96
N ASP A 279 2.55 21.21 5.01
CA ASP A 279 2.30 20.96 6.42
C ASP A 279 0.97 21.57 6.86
N ILE A 280 -0.12 21.04 6.30
CA ILE A 280 -1.48 21.56 6.52
C ILE A 280 -1.94 21.42 7.97
N GLU A 281 -2.90 22.25 8.37
CA GLU A 281 -3.68 21.99 9.59
C GLU A 281 -4.40 20.63 9.49
N PRO A 282 -4.41 19.78 10.53
CA PRO A 282 -5.05 18.47 10.48
C PRO A 282 -6.52 18.54 10.06
N GLY A 283 -6.89 17.79 9.01
CA GLY A 283 -8.27 17.72 8.51
C GLY A 283 -8.70 18.89 7.63
N SER A 284 -7.75 19.63 7.06
CA SER A 284 -8.02 20.74 6.13
C SER A 284 -7.81 20.38 4.64
N ASP A 285 -7.70 19.10 4.31
CA ASP A 285 -7.44 18.58 2.96
C ASP A 285 -8.50 19.04 1.93
N THR A 286 -9.79 19.01 2.27
CA THR A 286 -10.88 19.49 1.39
C THR A 286 -10.67 20.95 1.01
N ALA A 287 -10.29 21.80 1.97
CA ALA A 287 -10.02 23.22 1.72
C ALA A 287 -8.80 23.39 0.81
N LEU A 288 -7.74 22.60 1.02
CA LEU A 288 -6.56 22.58 0.15
C LEU A 288 -6.96 22.25 -1.29
N PHE A 289 -7.66 21.14 -1.51
CA PHE A 289 -7.98 20.68 -2.87
C PHE A 289 -9.00 21.58 -3.57
N ASN A 290 -9.98 22.12 -2.86
CA ASN A 290 -10.90 23.13 -3.42
C ASN A 290 -10.16 24.40 -3.85
N THR A 291 -9.17 24.83 -3.07
CA THR A 291 -8.33 25.99 -3.40
C THR A 291 -7.48 25.73 -4.63
N LEU A 292 -6.81 24.56 -4.69
CA LEU A 292 -5.99 24.18 -5.85
C LEU A 292 -6.85 24.03 -7.11
N LEU A 293 -8.02 23.38 -7.01
CA LEU A 293 -8.98 23.25 -8.11
C LEU A 293 -9.40 24.62 -8.64
N THR A 294 -9.83 25.52 -7.75
CA THR A 294 -10.25 26.88 -8.10
C THR A 294 -9.15 27.62 -8.86
N TYR A 295 -7.93 27.62 -8.30
CA TYR A 295 -6.81 28.33 -8.90
C TYR A 295 -6.40 27.73 -10.26
N VAL A 296 -6.30 26.41 -10.39
CA VAL A 296 -5.96 25.71 -11.64
C VAL A 296 -6.98 26.00 -12.74
N VAL A 297 -8.27 26.05 -12.39
CA VAL A 297 -9.33 26.35 -13.35
C VAL A 297 -9.30 27.80 -13.79
N ASP A 298 -9.11 28.74 -12.85
CA ASP A 298 -8.99 30.17 -13.16
C ASP A 298 -7.74 30.49 -14.00
N GLN A 299 -6.65 29.70 -13.85
CA GLN A 299 -5.47 29.79 -14.72
C GLN A 299 -5.63 29.10 -16.09
N GLY A 300 -6.70 28.34 -16.30
CA GLY A 300 -6.92 27.59 -17.54
C GLY A 300 -6.00 26.38 -17.73
N TRP A 301 -5.47 25.81 -16.64
CA TRP A 301 -4.52 24.67 -16.68
C TRP A 301 -5.20 23.28 -16.66
N HIS A 302 -6.52 23.23 -16.85
CA HIS A 302 -7.30 22.00 -16.94
C HIS A 302 -7.47 21.54 -18.40
N ASP A 303 -7.67 20.24 -18.59
CA ASP A 303 -7.93 19.65 -19.92
C ASP A 303 -9.40 19.82 -20.30
N LYS A 304 -9.70 20.91 -21.02
CA LYS A 304 -11.05 21.24 -21.47
C LYS A 304 -11.66 20.17 -22.39
N ASP A 305 -10.87 19.59 -23.28
CA ASP A 305 -11.35 18.59 -24.23
C ASP A 305 -11.70 17.28 -23.52
N PHE A 306 -10.85 16.87 -22.56
CA PHE A 306 -11.15 15.70 -21.73
C PHE A 306 -12.41 15.91 -20.89
N ILE A 307 -12.54 17.08 -20.24
CA ILE A 307 -13.73 17.43 -19.45
C ILE A 307 -14.98 17.38 -20.32
N ALA A 308 -14.98 18.05 -21.47
CA ALA A 308 -16.14 18.10 -22.36
C ALA A 308 -16.55 16.71 -22.89
N LYS A 309 -15.58 15.81 -23.09
CA LYS A 309 -15.84 14.51 -23.72
C LYS A 309 -16.13 13.37 -22.74
N TYR A 310 -15.52 13.39 -21.55
CA TYR A 310 -15.47 12.23 -20.66
C TYR A 310 -15.93 12.50 -19.23
N THR A 311 -16.41 13.70 -18.91
CA THR A 311 -16.88 14.02 -17.56
C THR A 311 -18.29 14.64 -17.57
N LYS A 312 -18.89 14.75 -16.39
CA LYS A 312 -20.18 15.39 -16.15
C LYS A 312 -20.09 16.19 -14.85
N GLY A 313 -20.82 17.30 -14.75
CA GLY A 313 -20.98 18.06 -13.51
C GLY A 313 -19.83 19.01 -13.18
N PHE A 314 -18.94 19.30 -14.13
CA PHE A 314 -17.78 20.16 -13.91
C PHE A 314 -18.19 21.58 -13.48
N ASP A 315 -19.16 22.19 -14.16
CA ASP A 315 -19.60 23.56 -13.85
C ASP A 315 -20.28 23.63 -12.48
N GLU A 316 -21.07 22.63 -12.10
CA GLU A 316 -21.70 22.52 -10.79
C GLU A 316 -20.66 22.32 -9.67
N ALA A 317 -19.67 21.46 -9.89
CA ALA A 317 -18.55 21.27 -8.98
C ALA A 317 -17.80 22.59 -8.79
N MET A 318 -17.52 23.32 -9.88
CA MET A 318 -16.87 24.62 -9.81
C MET A 318 -17.68 25.67 -9.07
N LYS A 319 -19.02 25.67 -9.17
CA LYS A 319 -19.87 26.60 -8.38
C LYS A 319 -19.83 26.30 -6.89
N THR A 320 -19.79 25.02 -6.52
CA THR A 320 -19.89 24.55 -5.12
C THR A 320 -18.55 24.66 -4.40
N ASN A 321 -17.45 24.43 -5.12
CA ASN A 321 -16.13 24.21 -4.53
C ASN A 321 -15.20 25.42 -4.64
N ARG A 322 -15.70 26.61 -5.01
CA ARG A 322 -14.85 27.80 -5.13
C ARG A 322 -14.26 28.20 -3.77
N VAL A 323 -12.94 28.21 -3.69
CA VAL A 323 -12.19 28.72 -2.53
C VAL A 323 -11.03 29.57 -3.03
N SER A 324 -10.91 30.80 -2.53
CA SER A 324 -9.81 31.71 -2.89
C SER A 324 -8.49 31.20 -2.32
N LEU A 325 -7.35 31.67 -2.86
CA LEU A 325 -6.04 31.33 -2.30
C LEU A 325 -5.90 31.82 -0.86
N GLU A 326 -6.46 32.98 -0.55
CA GLU A 326 -6.43 33.62 0.76
C GLU A 326 -7.26 32.82 1.79
N ASP A 327 -8.47 32.39 1.41
CA ASP A 327 -9.32 31.56 2.27
C ASP A 327 -8.73 30.17 2.47
N GLY A 328 -8.20 29.58 1.39
CA GLY A 328 -7.47 28.32 1.46
C GLY A 328 -6.26 28.42 2.39
N SER A 329 -5.46 29.48 2.26
CA SER A 329 -4.31 29.73 3.13
C SER A 329 -4.70 29.82 4.60
N LYS A 330 -5.81 30.51 4.90
CA LYS A 330 -6.34 30.62 6.25
C LYS A 330 -6.82 29.28 6.80
N ALA A 331 -7.51 28.49 5.99
CA ALA A 331 -8.09 27.21 6.40
C ALA A 331 -7.03 26.13 6.62
N THR A 332 -5.98 26.11 5.79
CA THR A 332 -4.97 25.05 5.82
C THR A 332 -3.70 25.44 6.58
N GLY A 333 -3.53 26.71 6.96
CA GLY A 333 -2.27 27.24 7.52
C GLY A 333 -1.13 27.36 6.51
N ILE A 334 -1.37 27.05 5.23
CA ILE A 334 -0.32 27.07 4.19
C ILE A 334 -0.21 28.46 3.58
N PRO A 335 0.99 29.06 3.47
CA PRO A 335 1.17 30.33 2.77
C PRO A 335 0.68 30.28 1.31
N VAL A 336 -0.01 31.34 0.86
CA VAL A 336 -0.47 31.50 -0.53
C VAL A 336 0.61 31.18 -1.57
N ALA A 337 1.86 31.57 -1.31
CA ALA A 337 2.99 31.28 -2.19
C ALA A 337 3.22 29.77 -2.39
N LYS A 338 3.13 28.97 -1.31
CA LYS A 338 3.24 27.51 -1.38
C LYS A 338 2.05 26.89 -2.13
N LEU A 339 0.84 27.42 -1.94
CA LEU A 339 -0.36 26.96 -2.67
C LEU A 339 -0.23 27.19 -4.18
N ARG A 340 0.21 28.39 -4.59
CA ARG A 340 0.49 28.69 -6.00
C ARG A 340 1.59 27.79 -6.55
N GLN A 341 2.68 27.62 -5.80
CA GLN A 341 3.79 26.77 -6.21
C GLN A 341 3.36 25.30 -6.41
N ALA A 342 2.51 24.77 -5.53
CA ALA A 342 1.95 23.43 -5.67
C ALA A 342 1.15 23.29 -6.97
N ALA A 343 0.26 24.24 -7.26
CA ALA A 343 -0.53 24.25 -8.49
C ALA A 343 0.35 24.39 -9.75
N GLU A 344 1.37 25.25 -9.71
CA GLU A 344 2.30 25.44 -10.83
C GLU A 344 3.09 24.18 -11.13
N TRP A 345 3.61 23.50 -10.09
CA TRP A 345 4.39 22.27 -10.27
C TRP A 345 3.54 21.13 -10.83
N ALA A 346 2.30 21.02 -10.38
CA ALA A 346 1.43 19.90 -10.72
C ALA A 346 0.65 20.10 -12.03
N TYR A 347 0.34 21.34 -12.45
CA TYR A 347 -0.67 21.55 -13.50
C TYR A 347 -0.30 22.57 -14.58
N LYS A 348 0.62 23.51 -14.33
CA LYS A 348 1.00 24.50 -15.35
C LYS A 348 1.62 23.80 -16.56
N PRO A 349 1.16 24.09 -17.81
CA PRO A 349 1.76 23.51 -19.00
C PRO A 349 3.27 23.65 -19.03
N LYS A 350 3.93 22.57 -19.42
CA LYS A 350 5.38 22.49 -19.56
C LYS A 350 5.87 23.46 -20.62
N ALA A 351 7.18 23.75 -20.64
CA ALA A 351 7.77 24.60 -21.68
C ALA A 351 7.57 24.03 -23.11
N SER A 352 7.38 22.71 -23.23
CA SER A 352 6.99 22.04 -24.47
C SER A 352 5.51 22.21 -24.85
N GLY A 353 4.70 22.95 -24.09
CA GLY A 353 3.26 23.14 -24.30
C GLY A 353 2.37 22.01 -23.78
N HIS A 354 2.96 20.88 -23.38
CA HIS A 354 2.22 19.72 -22.89
C HIS A 354 1.84 19.88 -21.42
N ARG A 355 0.72 19.29 -21.00
CA ARG A 355 0.33 19.22 -19.58
C ARG A 355 1.34 18.37 -18.79
N PRO A 356 1.66 18.74 -17.53
CA PRO A 356 2.44 17.86 -16.67
C PRO A 356 1.73 16.53 -16.42
N ARG A 357 2.51 15.46 -16.33
CA ARG A 357 2.02 14.14 -15.92
C ARG A 357 2.09 14.06 -14.40
N THR A 358 0.96 14.27 -13.73
CA THR A 358 0.93 14.33 -12.26
C THR A 358 0.27 13.11 -11.66
N PHE A 359 1.04 12.37 -10.87
CA PHE A 359 0.57 11.22 -10.11
C PHE A 359 0.08 11.66 -8.73
N HIS A 360 -1.15 11.31 -8.37
CA HIS A 360 -1.80 11.69 -7.10
C HIS A 360 -2.02 10.47 -6.18
N PRO A 361 -0.97 9.91 -5.55
CA PRO A 361 -1.15 8.87 -4.54
C PRO A 361 -1.72 9.48 -3.26
N TYR A 362 -2.76 8.84 -2.71
CA TYR A 362 -3.25 9.11 -1.37
C TYR A 362 -3.32 7.85 -0.53
N GLU A 363 -3.27 8.00 0.80
CA GLU A 363 -3.53 6.89 1.72
C GLU A 363 -4.20 7.38 3.01
N LYS A 364 -4.07 6.62 4.10
CA LYS A 364 -4.84 6.76 5.36
C LYS A 364 -4.88 8.13 6.03
N GLY A 365 -3.93 9.03 5.79
CA GLY A 365 -4.07 10.41 6.29
C GLY A 365 -5.21 11.18 5.62
N PHE A 366 -5.57 10.79 4.39
CA PHE A 366 -6.74 11.27 3.67
C PHE A 366 -7.95 10.36 3.94
N ILE A 367 -7.81 9.04 3.76
CA ILE A 367 -8.93 8.09 3.86
C ILE A 367 -9.56 8.08 5.27
N TRP A 368 -8.74 8.16 6.33
CA TRP A 368 -9.22 8.30 7.72
C TRP A 368 -9.19 9.75 8.21
N GLY A 369 -9.07 10.69 7.27
CA GLY A 369 -9.01 12.12 7.54
C GLY A 369 -10.41 12.74 7.66
N ASN A 370 -10.43 14.05 7.50
CA ASN A 370 -11.64 14.85 7.34
C ASN A 370 -11.64 15.35 5.89
N ASP A 371 -12.16 14.51 5.00
CA ASP A 371 -12.14 14.68 3.55
C ASP A 371 -13.47 15.15 2.93
#